data_AF-A0A7S2ENI5-F1
#
_entry.id   AF-A0A7S2ENI5-F1
#
_cell.length_a   1.000
_cell.length_b   1.000
_cell.length_c   1.000
_cell.angle_alpha   90.00
_cell.angle_beta   90.00
_cell.angle_gamma   90.00
#
_symmetry.space_group_name_H-M   'P 1'
#
loop_
_entity.id
_entity.type
_entity.pdbx_description
1 polymer ?
#
loop_
_entity_poly.entity_id
_entity_poly.type
_entity_poly.pdbx_seq_one_letter_code
_entity_poly.pdbx_strand_id
1 'polypeptide(L)'
;MDVRGYIPAAIIFNFPSVFHYGIPYHHLLAAVKDHSALLIVDEGNQTFRLKEHWQRWLYPNEDGTKGCAEWIICSESLQDQQSPSSQEQPVMMDHASSHAHSSNNSSTSTHPCTDSETEST
;
A
#
# COMPACT_ATOMS: atom_id res chain seq x y z
N MET A 1 9.18 -5.06 -5.26
CA MET A 1 8.85 -5.35 -6.67
C MET A 1 7.65 -6.26 -6.66
N ASP A 2 6.63 -5.95 -7.45
CA ASP A 2 5.36 -6.69 -7.40
C ASP A 2 5.38 -8.01 -8.18
N VAL A 3 4.29 -8.78 -8.10
CA VAL A 3 4.08 -10.06 -8.82
C VAL A 3 4.23 -9.96 -10.35
N ARG A 4 4.20 -8.75 -10.93
CA ARG A 4 4.38 -8.47 -12.37
C ARG A 4 5.76 -7.88 -12.71
N GLY A 5 6.64 -7.73 -11.71
CA GLY A 5 8.00 -7.22 -11.87
C GLY A 5 8.13 -5.71 -11.82
N TYR A 6 7.05 -4.98 -11.54
CA TYR A 6 7.07 -3.52 -11.50
C TYR A 6 7.60 -2.98 -10.16
N ILE A 7 8.18 -1.78 -10.25
CA ILE A 7 8.53 -0.93 -9.12
C ILE A 7 8.07 0.51 -9.39
N PRO A 8 7.50 1.23 -8.40
CA PRO A 8 7.13 2.63 -8.56
C PRO A 8 8.34 3.51 -8.87
N ALA A 9 8.19 4.39 -9.86
CA ALA A 9 9.26 5.28 -10.30
C ALA A 9 9.71 6.22 -9.16
N ALA A 10 8.79 6.62 -8.28
CA ALA A 10 9.08 7.40 -7.07
C ALA A 10 10.11 6.75 -6.13
N ILE A 11 10.15 5.42 -6.03
CA ILE A 11 11.17 4.74 -5.21
C ILE A 11 12.55 4.94 -5.83
N ILE A 12 12.67 4.79 -7.15
CA ILE A 12 13.97 4.88 -7.86
C ILE A 12 14.45 6.32 -8.03
N PHE A 13 13.56 7.25 -8.39
CA PHE A 13 13.94 8.65 -8.63
C PHE A 13 14.29 9.42 -7.34
N ASN A 14 13.89 8.90 -6.17
CA ASN A 14 14.27 9.45 -4.86
C ASN A 14 15.57 8.85 -4.28
N PHE A 15 16.27 7.94 -4.98
CA PHE A 15 17.64 7.58 -4.57
C PHE A 15 18.56 8.80 -4.70
N PRO A 16 19.49 9.05 -3.76
CA PRO A 16 20.37 10.21 -3.82
C PRO A 16 21.13 10.35 -5.15
N SER A 17 21.54 9.24 -5.76
CA SER A 17 22.22 9.13 -7.07
C SER A 17 21.36 9.48 -8.29
N VAL A 18 20.05 9.69 -8.11
CA VAL A 18 19.13 10.18 -9.16
C VAL A 18 18.59 11.55 -8.76
N PHE A 19 18.18 11.71 -7.50
CA PHE A 19 17.64 12.94 -6.94
C PHE A 19 18.59 14.14 -7.07
N HIS A 20 19.91 13.94 -6.93
CA HIS A 20 20.89 15.02 -7.01
C HIS A 20 20.97 15.71 -8.38
N TYR A 21 20.39 15.13 -9.45
CA TYR A 21 20.31 15.79 -10.75
C TYR A 21 19.23 16.87 -10.82
N GLY A 22 18.30 16.93 -9.86
CA GLY A 22 17.25 17.95 -9.79
C GLY A 22 16.23 17.94 -10.94
N ILE A 23 16.22 16.87 -11.75
CA ILE A 23 15.34 16.77 -12.93
C ILE A 23 13.89 16.52 -12.47
N PRO A 24 12.91 17.30 -12.95
CA PRO A 24 11.50 17.08 -12.61
C PRO A 24 11.03 15.66 -12.91
N TYR A 25 10.29 15.07 -11.96
CA TYR A 25 9.83 13.69 -11.97
C TYR A 25 9.18 13.24 -13.29
N HIS A 26 8.34 14.08 -13.89
CA HIS A 26 7.67 13.77 -15.16
C HIS A 26 8.64 13.72 -16.36
N HIS A 27 9.69 14.54 -16.37
CA HIS A 27 10.74 14.48 -17.38
C HIS A 27 11.60 13.21 -17.22
N LEU A 28 11.89 12.78 -15.99
CA LEU A 28 12.56 11.49 -15.74
C LEU A 28 11.72 10.32 -16.25
N LEU A 29 10.41 10.30 -15.95
CA LEU A 29 9.51 9.21 -16.38
C LEU A 29 9.39 9.14 -17.91
N ALA A 30 9.22 10.29 -18.57
CA ALA A 30 9.18 10.39 -20.03
C ALA A 30 10.51 9.95 -20.67
N ALA A 31 11.66 10.45 -20.18
CA ALA A 31 12.97 10.07 -20.71
C ALA A 31 13.26 8.56 -20.55
N VAL A 32 12.82 7.94 -19.45
CA VAL A 32 12.93 6.49 -19.25
C VAL A 32 12.02 5.74 -20.25
N LYS A 33 10.80 6.20 -20.50
CA LYS A 33 9.89 5.60 -21.48
C LYS A 33 10.44 5.70 -22.91
N ASP A 34 10.85 6.89 -23.31
CA ASP A 34 11.16 7.20 -24.72
C ASP A 34 12.59 6.78 -25.14
N HIS A 35 13.49 6.53 -24.17
CA HIS A 35 14.90 6.21 -24.45
C HIS A 35 15.41 4.90 -23.83
N SER A 36 14.66 4.23 -22.95
CA SER A 36 15.16 2.99 -22.34
C SER A 36 15.06 1.77 -23.26
N ALA A 37 16.22 1.30 -23.70
CA ALA A 37 16.35 0.01 -24.36
C ALA A 37 15.92 -1.16 -23.45
N LEU A 38 15.98 -1.03 -22.11
CA LEU A 38 15.85 -2.15 -21.16
C LEU A 38 14.56 -2.16 -20.32
N LEU A 39 13.89 -1.02 -20.15
CA LEU A 39 12.73 -0.87 -19.27
C LEU A 39 11.40 -0.75 -20.03
N ILE A 40 10.32 -1.20 -19.41
CA ILE A 40 8.94 -0.91 -19.78
C ILE A 40 8.37 0.00 -18.70
N VAL A 41 7.78 1.13 -19.09
CA VAL A 41 7.08 2.06 -18.20
C VAL A 41 5.58 1.83 -18.31
N ASP A 42 4.90 1.78 -17.15
CA ASP A 42 3.46 1.94 -17.02
C ASP A 42 3.20 3.38 -16.55
N GLU A 43 2.67 4.22 -17.44
CA GLU A 43 2.38 5.62 -17.14
C GLU A 43 1.16 5.81 -16.24
N GLY A 44 0.21 4.87 -16.25
CA GLY A 44 -1.00 4.94 -15.43
C GLY A 44 -0.69 4.70 -13.96
N ASN A 45 0.10 3.66 -13.68
CA ASN A 45 0.54 3.32 -12.33
C ASN A 45 1.87 3.99 -11.91
N GLN A 46 2.49 4.74 -12.83
CA GLN A 46 3.80 5.39 -12.67
C GLN A 46 4.90 4.40 -12.20
N THR A 47 4.90 3.20 -12.77
CA THR A 47 5.88 2.15 -12.46
C THR A 47 6.76 1.83 -13.66
N PHE A 48 7.84 1.09 -13.43
CA PHE A 48 8.56 0.45 -14.52
C PHE A 48 9.14 -0.91 -14.12
N ARG A 49 9.48 -1.73 -15.11
CA ARG A 49 10.13 -3.04 -14.96
C ARG A 49 11.14 -3.30 -16.06
N LEU A 50 12.02 -4.29 -15.86
CA LEU A 50 12.83 -4.83 -16.96
C LEU A 50 11.92 -5.49 -18.00
N LYS A 51 12.23 -5.28 -19.29
CA LYS A 51 11.56 -5.97 -20.42
C LYS A 51 11.63 -7.49 -20.25
N GLU A 52 12.83 -7.98 -19.95
CA GLU A 52 13.18 -9.40 -19.86
C GLU A 52 13.72 -9.75 -18.47
N HIS A 53 13.65 -11.04 -18.11
CA HIS A 53 14.24 -11.65 -16.89
C HIS A 53 13.85 -11.04 -15.53
N TRP A 54 12.86 -10.13 -15.47
CA TRP A 54 12.36 -9.51 -14.23
C TRP A 54 11.96 -10.54 -13.17
N GLN A 55 11.48 -11.72 -13.58
CA GLN A 55 11.06 -12.82 -12.69
C GLN A 55 12.18 -13.33 -11.77
N ARG A 56 13.45 -13.08 -12.11
CA ARG A 56 14.62 -13.46 -11.29
C ARG A 56 14.78 -12.59 -10.04
N TRP A 57 14.15 -11.42 -10.00
CA TRP A 57 14.24 -10.44 -8.91
C TRP A 57 13.04 -10.47 -7.96
N LEU A 58 12.10 -11.41 -8.17
CA LEU A 58 10.95 -11.60 -7.29
C LEU A 58 11.34 -12.49 -6.10
N TYR A 59 11.12 -11.99 -4.89
CA TYR A 59 11.27 -12.78 -3.67
C TYR A 59 10.11 -13.81 -3.55
N PRO A 60 10.35 -15.04 -3.10
CA PRO A 60 9.29 -16.04 -2.89
C PRO A 60 8.45 -15.75 -1.64
N ASN A 61 7.17 -16.04 -1.73
CA ASN A 61 6.20 -15.93 -0.62
C ASN A 61 5.93 -17.31 -0.01
N GLU A 62 5.32 -17.35 1.18
CA GLU A 62 5.05 -18.60 1.93
C GLU A 62 4.05 -19.54 1.23
N ASP A 63 3.17 -18.99 0.40
CA ASP A 63 2.21 -19.71 -0.45
C ASP A 63 2.82 -20.26 -1.76
N GLY A 64 4.12 -20.04 -2.00
CA GLY A 64 4.82 -20.41 -3.22
C GLY A 64 4.68 -19.42 -4.38
N THR A 65 3.93 -18.32 -4.21
CA THR A 65 3.92 -17.21 -5.17
C THR A 65 5.21 -16.38 -5.06
N LYS A 66 5.36 -15.32 -5.85
CA LYS A 66 6.54 -14.44 -5.82
C LYS A 66 6.21 -12.98 -6.05
N GLY A 67 6.90 -12.10 -5.33
CA GLY A 67 6.73 -10.64 -5.39
C GLY A 67 5.63 -10.13 -4.46
N CYS A 68 5.63 -8.81 -4.24
CA CYS A 68 4.60 -8.13 -3.46
C CYS A 68 3.28 -8.01 -4.25
N ALA A 69 2.19 -7.61 -3.59
CA ALA A 69 0.94 -7.26 -4.28
C ALA A 69 1.17 -6.22 -5.40
N GLU A 70 0.34 -6.27 -6.45
CA GLU A 70 0.44 -5.40 -7.63
C GLU A 70 0.32 -3.91 -7.25
N TRP A 71 1.22 -3.08 -7.78
CA TRP A 71 1.17 -1.65 -7.52
C TRP A 71 0.17 -0.97 -8.46
N ILE A 72 -0.95 -0.52 -7.90
CA ILE A 72 -2.02 0.18 -8.61
C ILE A 72 -2.19 1.58 -8.03
N ILE A 73 -2.15 2.61 -8.88
CA ILE A 73 -2.61 3.95 -8.49
C ILE A 73 -4.12 4.00 -8.74
N CYS A 74 -4.90 3.85 -7.68
CA CYS A 74 -6.35 4.02 -7.74
C CYS A 74 -6.69 5.47 -8.10
N SER A 75 -7.18 5.72 -9.32
CA SER A 75 -7.95 6.92 -9.58
C SER A 75 -9.20 6.92 -8.71
N GLU A 76 -9.62 8.10 -8.24
CA GLU A 76 -10.67 8.27 -7.21
C GLU A 76 -12.01 7.62 -7.60
N SER A 77 -12.22 7.40 -8.91
CA SER A 77 -13.32 6.64 -9.53
C SER A 77 -13.50 5.18 -9.09
N LEU A 78 -12.64 4.61 -8.24
CA LEU A 78 -12.67 3.19 -7.85
C LEU A 78 -12.96 2.93 -6.36
N GLN A 79 -13.18 3.96 -5.53
CA GLN A 79 -13.32 3.78 -4.07
C GLN A 79 -14.70 3.26 -3.61
N ASP A 80 -15.74 3.34 -4.45
CA ASP A 80 -17.14 3.11 -4.06
C ASP A 80 -17.61 1.63 -4.04
N GLN A 81 -16.78 0.63 -4.38
CA GLN A 81 -17.23 -0.76 -4.50
C GLN A 81 -16.38 -1.81 -3.74
N GLN A 82 -16.24 -1.68 -2.42
CA GLN A 82 -16.01 -2.86 -1.58
C GLN A 82 -16.53 -2.79 -0.12
N SER A 83 -17.79 -2.39 0.04
CA SER A 83 -18.56 -2.69 1.26
C SER A 83 -19.03 -4.15 1.25
N PRO A 84 -18.58 -5.03 2.17
CA PRO A 84 -19.08 -6.40 2.22
C PRO A 84 -20.55 -6.41 2.67
N SER A 85 -21.44 -6.89 1.78
CA SER A 85 -22.88 -6.93 2.03
C SER A 85 -23.27 -8.07 2.96
N SER A 86 -23.19 -7.84 4.28
CA SER A 86 -23.74 -8.75 5.30
C SER A 86 -25.27 -8.77 5.26
N GLN A 87 -25.83 -9.53 4.31
CA GLN A 87 -27.26 -9.85 4.24
C GLN A 87 -27.54 -11.23 4.82
N GLU A 88 -27.56 -11.31 6.15
CA GLU A 88 -28.25 -12.39 6.85
C GLU A 88 -29.76 -12.10 6.88
N GLN A 89 -30.58 -13.11 6.54
CA GLN A 89 -32.04 -13.09 6.62
C GLN A 89 -32.57 -14.53 6.71
N PRO A 90 -33.80 -14.78 7.22
CA PRO A 90 -34.63 -13.99 8.15
C PRO A 90 -35.14 -14.86 9.35
N VAL A 91 -36.01 -14.47 10.30
CA VAL A 91 -36.89 -13.29 10.45
C VAL A 91 -36.54 -12.46 11.72
N MET A 92 -37.10 -12.54 12.94
CA MET A 92 -38.19 -13.34 13.56
C MET A 92 -39.03 -12.50 14.56
N MET A 93 -40.09 -13.10 15.13
CA MET A 93 -41.27 -12.41 15.68
C MET A 93 -41.22 -12.05 17.19
N ASP A 94 -41.76 -10.87 17.51
CA ASP A 94 -42.50 -10.47 18.73
C ASP A 94 -42.13 -11.00 20.13
N HIS A 95 -41.75 -10.09 21.04
CA HIS A 95 -42.75 -9.46 21.94
C HIS A 95 -42.16 -8.26 22.72
N ALA A 96 -43.02 -7.37 23.21
CA ALA A 96 -42.62 -6.17 23.95
C ALA A 96 -42.76 -6.31 25.48
N SER A 97 -41.79 -5.81 26.25
CA SER A 97 -42.02 -5.20 27.57
C SER A 97 -40.81 -4.40 28.08
N SER A 98 -41.12 -3.38 28.87
CA SER A 98 -40.19 -2.49 29.57
C SER A 98 -39.43 -3.19 30.71
N HIS A 99 -38.21 -2.73 31.01
CA HIS A 99 -37.89 -2.10 32.30
C HIS A 99 -36.59 -1.28 32.21
N ALA A 100 -36.15 -0.65 33.31
CA ALA A 100 -35.21 0.47 33.30
C ALA A 100 -34.10 0.35 34.37
N HIS A 101 -33.17 1.33 34.32
CA HIS A 101 -32.18 1.75 35.33
C HIS A 101 -30.78 1.11 35.39
N SER A 102 -29.83 2.00 35.75
CA SER A 102 -28.56 1.79 36.48
C SER A 102 -27.30 1.29 35.74
N SER A 103 -26.49 2.28 35.34
CA SER A 103 -25.12 2.54 35.83
C SER A 103 -24.14 1.37 36.10
N ASN A 104 -22.92 1.46 35.53
CA ASN A 104 -21.75 1.91 36.30
C ASN A 104 -20.47 2.15 35.47
N ASN A 105 -19.46 2.75 36.12
CA ASN A 105 -18.21 3.25 35.53
C ASN A 105 -17.08 2.19 35.42
N SER A 106 -16.15 2.41 34.48
CA SER A 106 -14.68 2.21 34.58
C SER A 106 -14.06 2.75 33.26
N SER A 107 -13.05 3.63 33.19
CA SER A 107 -11.74 3.71 33.88
C SER A 107 -10.87 2.49 33.53
N THR A 108 -9.62 2.59 33.07
CA THR A 108 -8.52 3.42 33.59
C THR A 108 -7.37 3.56 32.56
N SER A 109 -6.62 4.68 32.65
CA SER A 109 -5.26 4.95 32.12
C SER A 109 -4.81 4.47 30.74
N THR A 110 -4.68 5.45 29.84
CA THR A 110 -3.45 5.60 29.03
C THR A 110 -2.22 5.84 29.93
N HIS A 111 -1.04 5.38 29.48
CA HIS A 111 0.25 6.05 29.71
C HIS A 111 1.27 5.59 28.64
N PRO A 112 2.05 6.49 28.01
CA PRO A 112 3.14 6.12 27.12
C PRO A 112 4.44 5.89 27.90
N CYS A 113 5.26 4.92 27.46
CA CYS A 113 6.65 4.81 27.92
C CYS A 113 7.55 5.68 27.04
N THR A 114 8.27 6.60 27.66
CA THR A 114 9.20 7.53 26.99
C THR A 114 10.60 6.95 26.85
N ASP A 115 11.36 7.58 25.95
CA ASP A 115 12.76 7.31 25.61
C ASP A 115 13.74 7.48 26.79
N SER A 116 14.95 6.92 26.65
CA SER A 116 16.11 7.15 27.51
C SER A 116 17.40 6.67 26.82
N GLU A 117 17.98 7.54 25.99
CA GLU A 117 19.36 7.39 25.52
C GLU A 117 20.36 7.48 26.69
N THR A 118 21.41 6.67 26.66
CA THR A 118 22.63 6.91 27.46
C THR A 118 23.89 6.65 26.64
N GLU A 119 24.49 7.72 26.15
CA GLU A 119 25.85 7.75 25.61
C GLU A 119 26.89 7.50 26.73
N SER A 120 27.98 6.79 26.46
CA SER A 120 29.11 6.69 27.39
C SER A 120 30.43 6.24 26.74
N THR A 121 31.31 7.24 26.53
CA THR A 121 32.80 7.20 26.52
C THR A 121 33.51 6.22 25.57
#